data_AF-A0A836BMV6-F1
#
_entry.id   AF-A0A836BMV6-F1
#
_cell.length_a   1.000
_cell.length_b   1.000
_cell.length_c   1.000
_cell.angle_alpha   90.00
_cell.angle_beta   90.00
_cell.angle_gamma   90.00
#
_symmetry.space_group_name_H-M   'P 1'
#
loop_
_entity.id
_entity.type
_entity.pdbx_description
1 polymer ?
#
loop_
_entity_poly.entity_id
_entity_poly.type
_entity_poly.pdbx_seq_one_letter_code
_entity_poly.pdbx_strand_id
1 'polypeptide(L)'
;MNRSMCSGRVAAGPRALPTRARSAHRAAAQRTTVRVCLSLRSVGVIAELFGVLPPEGAPVLQKLVKAVKEDMEEAQQERQEAQQERQEAQQERQQAQQERQQAEQRKDEAVAVMIREKDEKMVLADKFRQQEKMLARAMYSAGVRDGRSCLEFLETLNGIVRRQRVKGWTKVLEQRPDLIDCLAKAAPSWGVDVNDSKAAEKLAGKIAGMFNVLSNRIHTFVPEVGLVVYAGVPDSPTGEALVCLAEAFGVPCERHQSVSL
;
A
#
# COMPACT_ATOMS: atom_id res chain seq x y z
N MET A 1 -49.19 -29.96 -8.55
CA MET A 1 -49.54 -30.44 -7.19
C MET A 1 -48.68 -29.69 -6.18
N ASN A 2 -49.34 -28.97 -5.26
CA ASN A 2 -48.98 -28.52 -3.88
C ASN A 2 -47.50 -28.44 -3.46
N ARG A 3 -46.99 -27.49 -2.66
CA ARG A 3 -47.46 -26.29 -1.92
C ARG A 3 -46.15 -25.60 -1.41
N SER A 4 -45.99 -24.28 -1.55
CA SER A 4 -46.02 -23.27 -0.47
C SER A 4 -45.01 -23.44 0.68
N MET A 5 -44.07 -22.48 0.84
CA MET A 5 -43.98 -21.58 2.02
C MET A 5 -42.91 -20.47 1.87
N CYS A 6 -43.39 -19.22 1.99
CA CYS A 6 -42.83 -17.98 2.57
C CYS A 6 -41.41 -17.51 2.22
N SER A 7 -41.20 -16.43 1.44
CA SER A 7 -41.36 -14.98 1.71
C SER A 7 -40.46 -14.39 2.80
N GLY A 8 -39.57 -13.49 2.36
CA GLY A 8 -38.78 -12.59 3.21
C GLY A 8 -37.98 -11.56 2.40
N ARG A 9 -38.67 -10.63 1.73
CA ARG A 9 -38.09 -9.38 1.21
C ARG A 9 -38.27 -8.28 2.26
N VAL A 10 -37.20 -7.56 2.60
CA VAL A 10 -37.29 -6.18 3.07
C VAL A 10 -36.25 -5.36 2.32
N ALA A 11 -36.73 -4.40 1.55
CA ALA A 11 -35.96 -3.33 0.95
C ALA A 11 -36.52 -2.00 1.47
N ALA A 12 -35.65 -1.16 2.02
CA ALA A 12 -35.75 0.29 2.22
C ALA A 12 -34.52 0.64 3.07
N GLY A 13 -33.61 1.53 2.72
CA GLY A 13 -33.68 2.74 1.94
C GLY A 13 -32.65 3.70 2.58
N PRO A 14 -32.10 4.66 1.82
CA PRO A 14 -30.82 5.29 2.12
C PRO A 14 -30.97 6.57 2.97
N ARG A 15 -29.88 7.00 3.62
CA ARG A 15 -29.60 8.35 4.15
C ARG A 15 -28.26 8.27 4.91
N ALA A 16 -27.34 9.21 4.90
CA ALA A 16 -27.06 10.42 4.12
C ALA A 16 -25.64 10.85 4.57
N LEU A 17 -24.80 11.35 3.66
CA LEU A 17 -23.70 12.25 4.05
C LEU A 17 -24.31 13.60 4.46
N PRO A 18 -23.64 14.34 5.36
CA PRO A 18 -23.10 15.63 4.91
C PRO A 18 -21.73 16.01 5.52
N THR A 19 -20.88 16.52 4.64
CA THR A 19 -20.16 17.80 4.72
C THR A 19 -19.80 18.43 6.09
N ARG A 20 -18.49 18.53 6.34
CA ARG A 20 -17.69 19.75 6.61
C ARG A 20 -18.42 20.98 7.21
N ALA A 21 -18.10 21.35 8.45
CA ALA A 21 -17.99 22.76 8.90
C ALA A 21 -17.21 22.88 10.23
N ARG A 22 -16.29 23.84 10.28
CA ARG A 22 -15.64 24.37 11.48
C ARG A 22 -16.69 25.00 12.41
N SER A 23 -16.55 24.82 13.73
CA SER A 23 -16.56 25.93 14.69
C SER A 23 -16.39 25.43 16.12
N ALA A 24 -15.49 26.10 16.83
CA ALA A 24 -15.31 26.08 18.27
C ALA A 24 -16.65 26.13 19.03
N HIS A 25 -16.80 25.27 20.05
CA HIS A 25 -17.48 25.67 21.27
C HIS A 25 -16.87 24.93 22.46
N ARG A 26 -16.28 25.75 23.33
CA ARG A 26 -15.92 25.44 24.72
C ARG A 26 -17.08 24.70 25.41
N ALA A 27 -16.80 23.53 25.97
CA ALA A 27 -17.54 23.00 27.10
C ALA A 27 -16.56 22.87 28.27
N ALA A 28 -16.34 23.99 28.94
CA ALA A 28 -15.74 24.00 30.26
C ALA A 28 -16.72 23.31 31.21
N ALA A 29 -16.43 22.08 31.59
CA ALA A 29 -17.07 21.45 32.75
C ALA A 29 -16.70 22.29 33.97
N GLN A 30 -17.66 23.09 34.42
CA GLN A 30 -17.64 23.82 35.67
C GLN A 30 -17.60 22.79 36.80
N ARG A 31 -16.40 22.49 37.30
CA ARG A 31 -16.26 22.16 38.73
C ARG A 31 -16.19 23.49 39.45
N THR A 32 -17.33 23.88 40.00
CA THR A 32 -17.49 24.91 41.03
C THR A 32 -16.70 24.48 42.26
N THR A 33 -15.39 24.70 42.26
CA THR A 33 -14.70 25.04 43.50
C THR A 33 -15.02 26.49 43.77
N VAL A 34 -15.92 26.71 44.71
CA VAL A 34 -16.17 28.01 45.33
C VAL A 34 -14.85 28.46 45.94
N ARG A 35 -14.04 29.20 45.18
CA ARG A 35 -12.99 30.04 45.74
C ARG A 35 -13.71 31.23 46.33
N VAL A 36 -13.84 31.21 47.64
CA VAL A 36 -14.16 32.40 48.43
C VAL A 36 -13.07 33.42 48.14
N CYS A 37 -13.34 34.32 47.19
CA CYS A 37 -12.59 35.56 47.07
C CYS A 37 -13.00 36.44 48.25
N LEU A 38 -12.30 36.28 49.37
CA LEU A 38 -12.22 37.35 50.37
C LEU A 38 -11.57 38.54 49.66
N SER A 39 -12.41 39.47 49.22
CA SER A 39 -11.96 40.71 48.62
C SER A 39 -11.10 41.43 49.65
N LEU A 40 -9.86 41.77 49.26
CA LEU A 40 -8.94 42.63 49.99
C LEU A 40 -9.41 44.10 49.98
N ARG A 41 -10.69 44.34 50.28
CA ARG A 41 -11.24 45.68 50.57
C ARG A 41 -11.37 45.94 52.08
N SER A 42 -10.78 45.10 52.93
CA SER A 42 -10.80 45.28 54.38
C SER A 42 -9.47 45.78 54.98
N VAL A 43 -8.44 46.05 54.18
CA VAL A 43 -7.21 46.68 54.71
C VAL A 43 -7.48 48.12 55.20
N GLY A 44 -8.58 48.74 54.77
CA GLY A 44 -9.06 50.03 55.28
C GLY A 44 -9.82 49.96 56.61
N VAL A 45 -10.15 48.78 57.14
CA VAL A 45 -10.93 48.64 58.39
C VAL A 45 -10.06 48.29 59.59
N ILE A 46 -8.79 47.92 59.39
CA ILE A 46 -7.89 47.62 60.51
C ILE A 46 -7.33 48.92 61.15
N ALA A 47 -7.39 50.06 60.48
CA ALA A 47 -6.95 51.34 61.04
C ALA A 47 -7.92 51.93 62.10
N GLU A 48 -9.21 51.59 62.07
CA GLU A 48 -10.19 52.07 63.08
C GLU A 48 -10.26 51.20 64.34
N LEU A 49 -9.59 50.04 64.37
CA LEU A 49 -9.48 49.19 65.57
C LEU A 49 -8.24 49.46 66.41
N PHE A 50 -7.40 50.43 66.03
CA PHE A 50 -6.21 50.84 66.81
C PHE A 50 -6.50 51.91 67.88
N GLY A 51 -7.75 52.37 68.03
CA GLY A 51 -8.13 53.38 69.01
C GLY A 51 -8.45 52.87 70.42
N VAL A 52 -8.57 51.55 70.63
CA VAL A 52 -8.91 50.97 71.94
C VAL A 52 -8.21 49.63 72.14
N LEU A 53 -6.95 49.64 72.59
CA LEU A 53 -6.32 48.48 73.22
C LEU A 53 -5.27 48.90 74.27
N PRO A 54 -5.15 48.16 75.39
CA PRO A 54 -4.27 48.50 76.51
C PRO A 54 -2.78 48.27 76.18
N PRO A 55 -1.85 48.89 76.93
CA PRO A 55 -0.42 48.95 76.60
C PRO A 55 0.35 47.61 76.63
N GLU A 56 -0.28 46.47 76.93
CA GLU A 56 0.36 45.15 76.91
C GLU A 56 0.21 44.37 75.59
N GLY A 57 -0.58 44.84 74.62
CA GLY A 57 -0.85 44.13 73.35
C GLY A 57 0.02 44.55 72.14
N ALA A 58 0.79 45.64 72.26
CA ALA A 58 1.65 46.20 71.21
C ALA A 58 2.62 45.21 70.54
N PRO A 59 3.30 44.29 71.27
CA PRO A 59 4.20 43.31 70.64
C PRO A 59 3.46 42.21 69.86
N VAL A 60 2.18 41.95 70.16
CA VAL A 60 1.37 40.92 69.49
C VAL A 60 0.88 41.43 68.13
N LEU A 61 0.45 42.68 68.04
CA LEU A 61 0.05 43.32 66.78
C LEU A 61 1.24 43.49 65.81
N GLN A 62 2.44 43.82 66.33
CA GLN A 62 3.65 43.85 65.49
C GLN A 62 4.03 42.48 64.92
N LYS A 63 3.88 41.40 65.71
CA LYS A 63 4.09 40.03 65.23
C LYS A 63 3.10 39.63 64.14
N LEU A 64 1.83 40.02 64.28
CA LEU A 64 0.78 39.77 63.28
C LEU A 64 1.02 40.54 61.98
N VAL A 65 1.38 41.83 62.06
CA VAL A 65 1.71 42.63 60.87
C VAL A 65 2.94 42.10 60.15
N LYS A 66 3.94 41.60 60.91
CA LYS A 66 5.13 40.96 60.34
C LYS A 66 4.78 39.64 59.64
N ALA A 67 3.99 38.78 60.28
CA ALA A 67 3.53 37.52 59.68
C ALA A 67 2.70 37.74 58.41
N VAL A 68 1.79 38.74 58.40
CA VAL A 68 1.00 39.08 57.21
C VAL A 68 1.88 39.63 56.08
N LYS A 69 2.95 40.36 56.39
CA LYS A 69 3.92 40.82 55.39
C LYS A 69 4.71 39.67 54.78
N GLU A 70 5.18 38.75 55.62
CA GLU A 70 5.90 37.54 55.18
C GLU A 70 4.99 36.66 54.30
N ASP A 71 3.74 36.40 54.71
CA ASP A 71 2.74 35.67 53.91
C ASP A 71 2.41 36.39 52.58
N MET A 72 2.37 37.73 52.58
CA MET A 72 2.11 38.52 51.38
C MET A 72 3.30 38.48 50.40
N GLU A 73 4.53 38.54 50.91
CA GLU A 73 5.75 38.42 50.11
C GLU A 73 5.88 37.01 49.52
N GLU A 74 5.62 35.97 50.31
CA GLU A 74 5.59 34.57 49.86
C GLU A 74 4.51 34.36 48.78
N ALA A 75 3.28 34.85 49.01
CA ALA A 75 2.21 34.79 48.03
C ALA A 75 2.47 35.62 46.76
N GLN A 76 3.30 36.67 46.85
CA GLN A 76 3.69 37.48 45.70
C GLN A 76 4.80 36.79 44.89
N GLN A 77 5.72 36.10 45.55
CA GLN A 77 6.76 35.30 44.93
C GLN A 77 6.17 34.07 44.21
N GLU A 78 5.27 33.32 44.86
CA GLU A 78 4.54 32.20 44.23
C GLU A 78 3.77 32.65 42.98
N ARG A 79 3.21 33.86 42.98
CA ARG A 79 2.53 34.41 41.80
C ARG A 79 3.49 34.73 40.66
N GLN A 80 4.70 35.18 40.95
CA GLN A 80 5.71 35.45 39.93
C GLN A 80 6.21 34.14 39.31
N GLU A 81 6.52 33.15 40.14
CA GLU A 81 6.92 31.82 39.69
C GLU A 81 5.81 31.16 38.85
N ALA A 82 4.56 31.19 39.33
CA ALA A 82 3.42 30.66 38.58
C ALA A 82 3.13 31.45 37.28
N GLN A 83 3.50 32.73 37.19
CA GLN A 83 3.41 33.50 35.93
C GLN A 83 4.51 33.10 34.96
N GLN A 84 5.73 32.89 35.45
CA GLN A 84 6.86 32.46 34.65
C GLN A 84 6.63 31.05 34.07
N GLU A 85 6.23 30.07 34.90
CA GLU A 85 5.89 28.72 34.45
C GLU A 85 4.77 28.73 33.40
N ARG A 86 3.79 29.64 33.53
CA ARG A 86 2.72 29.78 32.52
C ARG A 86 3.23 30.33 31.20
N GLN A 87 4.20 31.23 31.21
CA GLN A 87 4.80 31.77 29.99
C GLN A 87 5.62 30.69 29.29
N GLU A 88 6.44 29.95 30.04
CA GLU A 88 7.23 28.83 29.52
C GLU A 88 6.32 27.74 28.95
N ALA A 89 5.28 27.32 29.69
CA ALA A 89 4.31 26.33 29.20
C ALA A 89 3.50 26.82 27.97
N GLN A 90 3.27 28.14 27.83
CA GLN A 90 2.64 28.70 26.63
C GLN A 90 3.59 28.67 25.43
N GLN A 91 4.86 28.99 25.64
CA GLN A 91 5.89 28.96 24.60
C GLN A 91 6.12 27.53 24.10
N GLU A 92 6.26 26.56 25.01
CA GLU A 92 6.39 25.14 24.65
C GLU A 92 5.18 24.64 23.87
N ARG A 93 3.96 25.04 24.25
CA ARG A 93 2.74 24.68 23.50
C ARG A 93 2.71 25.27 22.10
N GLN A 94 3.17 26.51 21.93
CA GLN A 94 3.25 27.13 20.61
C GLN A 94 4.27 26.41 19.73
N GLN A 95 5.44 26.08 20.28
CA GLN A 95 6.47 25.33 19.57
C GLN A 95 5.97 23.93 19.19
N ALA A 96 5.37 23.19 20.13
CA ALA A 96 4.81 21.88 19.86
C ALA A 96 3.67 21.92 18.81
N GLN A 97 2.87 22.99 18.78
CA GLN A 97 1.86 23.19 17.72
C GLN A 97 2.51 23.46 16.36
N GLN A 98 3.56 24.28 16.31
CA GLN A 98 4.28 24.59 15.08
C GLN A 98 4.97 23.34 14.52
N GLU A 99 5.63 22.55 15.37
CA GLU A 99 6.25 21.28 14.99
C GLU A 99 5.21 20.28 14.46
N ARG A 100 4.04 20.19 15.09
CA ARG A 100 2.93 19.36 14.60
C ARG A 100 2.45 19.80 13.23
N GLN A 101 2.28 21.10 12.99
CA GLN A 101 1.88 21.63 11.69
C GLN A 101 2.92 21.34 10.61
N GLN A 102 4.21 21.50 10.92
CA GLN A 102 5.29 21.16 9.99
C GLN A 102 5.33 19.66 9.69
N ALA A 103 5.16 18.82 10.72
CA ALA A 103 5.12 17.37 10.55
C ALA A 103 3.91 16.93 9.70
N GLU A 104 2.75 17.59 9.87
CA GLU A 104 1.55 17.33 9.08
C GLU A 104 1.72 17.78 7.62
N GLN A 105 2.28 18.97 7.37
CA GLN A 105 2.64 19.42 6.02
C GLN A 105 3.61 18.48 5.32
N ARG A 106 4.65 18.02 6.01
CA ARG A 106 5.60 17.03 5.46
C ARG A 106 4.92 15.71 5.11
N LYS A 107 3.94 15.28 5.92
CA LYS A 107 3.14 14.09 5.62
C LYS A 107 2.27 14.30 4.37
N ASP A 108 1.60 15.44 4.26
CA ASP A 108 0.75 15.76 3.11
C ASP A 108 1.57 15.86 1.83
N GLU A 109 2.75 16.48 1.87
CA GLU A 109 3.69 16.55 0.75
C GLU A 109 4.19 15.16 0.34
N ALA A 110 4.59 14.32 1.30
CA ALA A 110 5.02 12.95 1.02
C ALA A 110 3.90 12.12 0.39
N VAL A 111 2.66 12.27 0.87
CA VAL A 111 1.50 11.61 0.27
C VAL A 111 1.25 12.11 -1.15
N ALA A 112 1.36 13.42 -1.40
CA ALA A 112 1.20 13.98 -2.74
C ALA A 112 2.26 13.46 -3.72
N VAL A 113 3.52 13.32 -3.29
CA VAL A 113 4.59 12.72 -4.10
C VAL A 113 4.27 11.27 -4.42
N MET A 114 3.89 10.47 -3.41
CA MET A 114 3.54 9.06 -3.64
C MET A 114 2.35 8.88 -4.59
N ILE A 115 1.33 9.75 -4.51
CA ILE A 115 0.19 9.72 -5.43
C ILE A 115 0.67 9.98 -6.86
N ARG A 116 1.50 11.01 -7.08
CA ARG A 116 2.04 11.33 -8.40
C ARG A 116 2.87 10.19 -8.98
N GLU A 117 3.78 9.62 -8.21
CA GLU A 117 4.58 8.47 -8.66
C GLU A 117 3.72 7.26 -9.00
N LYS A 118 2.67 7.02 -8.20
CA LYS A 118 1.71 5.95 -8.46
C LYS A 118 0.97 6.17 -9.77
N ASP A 119 0.51 7.40 -10.03
CA ASP A 119 -0.21 7.75 -11.25
C ASP A 119 0.70 7.62 -12.48
N GLU A 120 1.95 8.06 -12.40
CA GLU A 120 2.95 7.89 -13.47
C GLU A 120 3.22 6.41 -13.78
N LYS A 121 3.38 5.58 -12.74
CA LYS A 121 3.55 4.12 -12.89
C LYS A 121 2.31 3.47 -13.49
N MET A 122 1.12 3.93 -13.13
CA MET A 122 -0.14 3.44 -13.69
C MET A 122 -0.25 3.76 -15.17
N VAL A 123 0.05 5.01 -15.59
CA VAL A 123 0.05 5.41 -17.00
C VAL A 123 1.06 4.59 -17.82
N LEU A 124 2.25 4.32 -17.25
CA LEU A 124 3.26 3.49 -17.91
C LEU A 124 2.78 2.03 -18.06
N ALA A 125 2.16 1.47 -17.02
CA ALA A 125 1.60 0.13 -17.05
C ALA A 125 0.48 0.01 -18.11
N ASP A 126 -0.37 1.02 -18.24
CA ASP A 126 -1.42 1.05 -19.26
C ASP A 126 -0.84 1.08 -20.68
N LYS A 127 0.22 1.87 -20.91
CA LYS A 127 0.94 1.88 -22.19
C LYS A 127 1.54 0.52 -22.53
N PHE A 128 2.14 -0.15 -21.55
CA PHE A 128 2.72 -1.48 -21.75
C PHE A 128 1.65 -2.52 -22.10
N ARG A 129 0.53 -2.54 -21.37
CA ARG A 129 -0.62 -3.41 -21.69
C ARG A 129 -1.18 -3.13 -23.08
N GLN A 130 -1.25 -1.87 -23.49
CA GLN A 130 -1.68 -1.51 -24.85
C GLN A 130 -0.73 -2.10 -25.90
N GLN A 131 0.58 -2.05 -25.66
CA GLN A 131 1.58 -2.65 -26.56
C GLN A 131 1.46 -4.17 -26.64
N GLU A 132 1.28 -4.86 -25.52
CA GLU A 132 1.07 -6.31 -25.50
C GLU A 132 -0.18 -6.72 -26.30
N LYS A 133 -1.29 -5.97 -26.16
CA LYS A 133 -2.49 -6.18 -26.97
C LYS A 133 -2.25 -5.97 -28.46
N MET A 134 -1.52 -4.93 -28.85
CA MET A 134 -1.18 -4.70 -30.25
C MET A 134 -0.31 -5.83 -30.80
N LEU A 135 0.64 -6.32 -30.02
CA LEU A 135 1.48 -7.46 -30.40
C LEU A 135 0.66 -8.75 -30.55
N ALA A 136 -0.22 -9.05 -29.59
CA ALA A 136 -1.12 -10.21 -29.66
C ALA A 136 -2.01 -10.14 -30.92
N ARG A 137 -2.61 -8.98 -31.22
CA ARG A 137 -3.38 -8.80 -32.47
C ARG A 137 -2.55 -8.96 -33.74
N ALA A 138 -1.30 -8.48 -33.75
CA ALA A 138 -0.40 -8.64 -34.87
C ALA A 138 -0.02 -10.12 -35.09
N MET A 139 0.35 -10.83 -34.03
CA MET A 139 0.62 -12.28 -34.08
C MET A 139 -0.60 -13.07 -34.54
N TYR A 140 -1.80 -12.72 -34.04
CA TYR A 140 -3.03 -13.31 -34.51
C TYR A 140 -3.26 -13.03 -36.00
N SER A 141 -3.00 -11.81 -36.47
CA SER A 141 -3.12 -11.48 -37.91
C SER A 141 -2.10 -12.25 -38.75
N ALA A 142 -0.93 -12.59 -38.19
CA ALA A 142 0.08 -13.45 -38.81
C ALA A 142 -0.26 -14.96 -38.76
N GLY A 143 -1.43 -15.35 -38.23
CA GLY A 143 -1.92 -16.72 -38.23
C GLY A 143 -1.68 -17.51 -36.94
N VAL A 144 -1.22 -16.88 -35.86
CA VAL A 144 -1.11 -17.54 -34.56
C VAL A 144 -2.50 -17.72 -33.95
N ARG A 145 -2.88 -18.97 -33.66
CA ARG A 145 -4.23 -19.36 -33.21
C ARG A 145 -4.22 -20.19 -31.93
N ASP A 146 -3.13 -20.88 -31.66
CA ASP A 146 -2.95 -21.84 -30.57
C ASP A 146 -1.46 -22.05 -30.27
N GLY A 147 -1.15 -22.85 -29.25
CA GLY A 147 0.23 -23.15 -28.85
C GLY A 147 1.06 -23.77 -29.98
N ARG A 148 0.46 -24.60 -30.85
CA ARG A 148 1.18 -25.20 -31.97
C ARG A 148 1.56 -24.14 -33.02
N SER A 149 0.58 -23.38 -33.48
CA SER A 149 0.82 -22.29 -34.45
C SER A 149 1.72 -21.19 -33.88
N CYS A 150 1.72 -20.99 -32.55
CA CYS A 150 2.69 -20.14 -31.87
C CYS A 150 4.12 -20.69 -32.03
N LEU A 151 4.34 -21.99 -31.75
CA LEU A 151 5.66 -22.59 -32.00
C LEU A 151 6.07 -22.54 -33.48
N GLU A 152 5.13 -22.77 -34.41
CA GLU A 152 5.41 -22.66 -35.86
C GLU A 152 5.78 -21.22 -36.26
N PHE A 153 5.16 -20.22 -35.63
CA PHE A 153 5.52 -18.81 -35.81
C PHE A 153 6.91 -18.51 -35.25
N LEU A 154 7.24 -19.01 -34.06
CA LEU A 154 8.58 -18.87 -33.48
C LEU A 154 9.65 -19.56 -34.34
N GLU A 155 9.35 -20.72 -34.93
CA GLU A 155 10.25 -21.37 -35.89
C GLU A 155 10.52 -20.46 -37.09
N THR A 156 9.47 -19.84 -37.63
CA THR A 156 9.58 -18.93 -38.77
C THR A 156 10.42 -17.71 -38.44
N LEU A 157 10.19 -17.09 -37.27
CA LEU A 157 10.98 -15.94 -36.79
C LEU A 157 12.46 -16.27 -36.62
N ASN A 158 12.79 -17.48 -36.18
CA ASN A 158 14.16 -17.92 -35.96
C ASN A 158 14.79 -18.60 -37.19
N GLY A 159 14.12 -18.59 -38.35
CA GLY A 159 14.62 -19.22 -39.57
C GLY A 159 14.77 -20.74 -39.48
N ILE A 160 14.00 -21.41 -38.61
CA ILE A 160 14.04 -22.86 -38.42
C ILE A 160 13.26 -23.54 -39.55
N VAL A 161 13.95 -24.36 -40.32
CA VAL A 161 13.32 -25.22 -41.34
C VAL A 161 12.69 -26.45 -40.66
N ARG A 162 11.40 -26.70 -40.90
CA ARG A 162 10.64 -27.81 -40.28
C ARG A 162 11.34 -29.18 -40.31
N ARG A 163 12.00 -29.53 -41.42
CA ARG A 163 12.74 -30.81 -41.55
C ARG A 163 13.99 -30.89 -40.69
N GLN A 164 14.50 -29.76 -40.21
CA GLN A 164 15.69 -29.63 -39.36
C GLN A 164 15.34 -29.07 -37.99
N ARG A 165 14.10 -29.28 -37.53
CA ARG A 165 13.55 -28.70 -36.31
C ARG A 165 14.46 -28.84 -35.10
N VAL A 166 14.93 -30.05 -34.80
CA VAL A 166 15.83 -30.30 -33.65
C VAL A 166 17.10 -29.46 -33.80
N LYS A 167 17.80 -29.57 -34.94
CA LYS A 167 19.02 -28.79 -35.21
C LYS A 167 18.80 -27.27 -35.13
N GLY A 168 17.66 -26.78 -35.60
CA GLY A 168 17.30 -25.37 -35.53
C GLY A 168 17.08 -24.90 -34.09
N TRP A 169 16.28 -25.63 -33.31
CA TRP A 169 16.07 -25.33 -31.90
C TRP A 169 17.33 -25.48 -31.07
N THR A 170 18.21 -26.43 -31.38
CA THR A 170 19.51 -26.56 -30.71
C THR A 170 20.31 -25.27 -30.84
N LYS A 171 20.43 -24.70 -32.06
CA LYS A 171 21.13 -23.43 -32.28
C LYS A 171 20.50 -22.26 -31.51
N VAL A 172 19.18 -22.19 -31.47
CA VAL A 172 18.45 -21.16 -30.71
C VAL A 172 18.74 -21.29 -29.21
N LEU A 173 18.74 -22.50 -28.68
CA LEU A 173 19.03 -22.77 -27.27
C LEU A 173 20.48 -22.49 -26.92
N GLU A 174 21.44 -22.85 -27.79
CA GLU A 174 22.86 -22.52 -27.62
C GLU A 174 23.10 -20.99 -27.54
N GLN A 175 22.28 -20.20 -28.23
CA GLN A 175 22.34 -18.74 -28.17
C GLN A 175 21.63 -18.14 -26.96
N ARG A 176 20.79 -18.93 -26.27
CA ARG A 176 19.89 -18.50 -25.20
C ARG A 176 19.98 -19.43 -23.98
N PRO A 177 21.08 -19.34 -23.21
CA PRO A 177 21.27 -20.18 -22.02
C PRO A 177 20.19 -19.93 -20.95
N ASP A 178 19.64 -18.72 -20.88
CA ASP A 178 18.51 -18.35 -20.02
C ASP A 178 17.25 -19.18 -20.32
N LEU A 179 17.00 -19.48 -21.61
CA LEU A 179 15.89 -20.34 -22.01
C LEU A 179 16.16 -21.81 -21.65
N ILE A 180 17.41 -22.27 -21.72
CA ILE A 180 17.78 -23.62 -21.24
C ILE A 180 17.48 -23.74 -19.75
N ASP A 181 17.89 -22.75 -18.95
CA ASP A 181 17.63 -22.70 -17.51
C ASP A 181 16.13 -22.70 -17.19
N CYS A 182 15.36 -21.88 -17.91
CA CYS A 182 13.90 -21.84 -17.75
C CYS A 182 13.29 -23.21 -18.03
N LEU A 183 13.63 -23.82 -19.17
CA LEU A 183 13.06 -25.10 -19.58
C LEU A 183 13.44 -26.24 -18.64
N ALA A 184 14.71 -26.32 -18.22
CA ALA A 184 15.17 -27.36 -17.29
C ALA A 184 14.48 -27.23 -15.91
N LYS A 185 14.31 -26.00 -15.42
CA LYS A 185 13.63 -25.73 -14.15
C LYS A 185 12.12 -25.94 -14.21
N ALA A 186 11.49 -25.52 -15.30
CA ALA A 186 10.04 -25.56 -15.45
C ALA A 186 9.52 -26.95 -15.86
N ALA A 187 10.34 -27.75 -16.55
CA ALA A 187 10.02 -29.10 -16.98
C ALA A 187 11.03 -30.15 -16.44
N PRO A 188 11.18 -30.33 -15.12
CA PRO A 188 12.21 -31.20 -14.54
C PRO A 188 12.06 -32.67 -14.97
N SER A 189 10.84 -33.13 -15.24
CA SER A 189 10.56 -34.47 -15.75
C SER A 189 11.13 -34.75 -17.15
N TRP A 190 11.56 -33.72 -17.89
CA TRP A 190 12.28 -33.92 -19.15
C TRP A 190 13.71 -34.46 -18.93
N GLY A 191 14.21 -34.40 -17.69
CA GLY A 191 15.45 -35.06 -17.28
C GLY A 191 16.70 -34.48 -17.93
N VAL A 192 16.70 -33.17 -18.22
CA VAL A 192 17.85 -32.49 -18.81
C VAL A 192 18.61 -31.74 -17.72
N ASP A 193 19.89 -32.10 -17.55
CA ASP A 193 20.83 -31.33 -16.73
C ASP A 193 21.36 -30.16 -17.55
N VAL A 194 21.24 -28.95 -17.02
CA VAL A 194 21.75 -27.70 -17.61
C VAL A 194 23.27 -27.69 -17.79
N ASN A 195 24.01 -28.47 -16.98
CA ASN A 195 25.47 -28.58 -17.10
C ASN A 195 25.91 -29.59 -18.15
N ASP A 196 24.99 -30.33 -18.76
CA ASP A 196 25.31 -31.28 -19.82
C ASP A 196 25.65 -30.52 -21.11
N SER A 197 26.81 -30.83 -21.69
CA SER A 197 27.22 -30.37 -23.03
C SER A 197 26.17 -30.61 -24.13
N LYS A 198 25.24 -31.56 -23.94
CA LYS A 198 24.13 -31.88 -24.86
C LYS A 198 22.76 -31.39 -24.39
N ALA A 199 22.69 -30.51 -23.38
CA ALA A 199 21.43 -30.00 -22.85
C ALA A 199 20.56 -29.35 -23.93
N ALA A 200 21.15 -28.49 -24.76
CA ALA A 200 20.47 -27.80 -25.86
C ALA A 200 19.88 -28.80 -26.89
N GLU A 201 20.62 -29.84 -27.25
CA GLU A 201 20.16 -30.88 -28.18
C GLU A 201 18.99 -31.68 -27.59
N LYS A 202 19.09 -32.09 -26.32
CA LYS A 202 18.05 -32.83 -25.61
C LYS A 202 16.76 -32.01 -25.49
N LEU A 203 16.85 -30.76 -25.07
CA LEU A 203 15.70 -29.85 -24.97
C LEU A 203 15.08 -29.55 -26.35
N ALA A 204 15.90 -29.36 -27.39
CA ALA A 204 15.41 -29.20 -28.75
C ALA A 204 14.59 -30.41 -29.22
N GLY A 205 15.01 -31.62 -28.86
CA GLY A 205 14.25 -32.85 -29.08
C GLY A 205 12.88 -32.85 -28.38
N LYS A 206 12.82 -32.37 -27.14
CA LYS A 206 11.56 -32.22 -26.38
C LYS A 206 10.62 -31.19 -27.02
N ILE A 207 11.15 -30.01 -27.38
CA ILE A 207 10.39 -28.98 -28.11
C ILE A 207 9.85 -29.52 -29.43
N ALA A 208 10.67 -30.28 -30.17
CA ALA A 208 10.22 -30.90 -31.41
C ALA A 208 9.05 -31.88 -31.20
N GLY A 209 9.06 -32.62 -30.09
CA GLY A 209 7.97 -33.51 -29.68
C GLY A 209 6.67 -32.78 -29.32
N MET A 210 6.75 -31.56 -28.78
CA MET A 210 5.57 -30.77 -28.39
C MET A 210 4.62 -30.50 -29.56
N PHE A 211 5.10 -30.39 -30.80
CA PHE A 211 4.25 -30.13 -31.97
C PHE A 211 3.18 -31.19 -32.20
N ASN A 212 3.46 -32.45 -31.86
CA ASN A 212 2.48 -33.52 -31.98
C ASN A 212 1.42 -33.38 -30.91
N VAL A 213 1.86 -33.12 -29.67
CA VAL A 213 1.07 -33.03 -28.46
C VAL A 213 0.12 -31.81 -28.49
N LEU A 214 0.58 -30.68 -29.02
CA LEU A 214 -0.17 -29.43 -29.14
C LEU A 214 -1.18 -29.40 -30.30
N SER A 215 -1.30 -30.49 -31.07
CA SER A 215 -2.26 -30.56 -32.18
C SER A 215 -3.73 -30.54 -31.74
N ASN A 216 -3.99 -30.79 -30.45
CA ASN A 216 -5.32 -30.73 -29.83
C ASN A 216 -5.86 -29.29 -29.66
N ARG A 217 -5.04 -28.27 -29.93
CA ARG A 217 -5.40 -26.83 -29.88
C ARG A 217 -5.95 -26.35 -28.54
N ILE A 218 -5.59 -27.03 -27.44
CA ILE A 218 -6.09 -26.70 -26.10
C ILE A 218 -5.56 -25.34 -25.63
N HIS A 219 -4.27 -25.07 -25.85
CA HIS A 219 -3.68 -23.76 -25.56
C HIS A 219 -4.07 -22.79 -26.68
N THR A 220 -5.07 -21.95 -26.44
CA THR A 220 -5.63 -21.04 -27.45
C THR A 220 -4.83 -19.74 -27.52
N PHE A 221 -4.85 -19.06 -28.67
CA PHE A 221 -4.30 -17.71 -28.80
C PHE A 221 -5.43 -16.70 -29.02
N VAL A 222 -5.57 -15.75 -28.10
CA VAL A 222 -6.64 -14.74 -28.09
C VAL A 222 -6.06 -13.37 -28.45
N PRO A 223 -6.60 -12.63 -29.44
CA PRO A 223 -6.02 -11.35 -29.88
C PRO A 223 -5.87 -10.29 -28.79
N GLU A 224 -6.73 -10.31 -27.77
CA GLU A 224 -6.71 -9.33 -26.68
C GLU A 224 -5.77 -9.69 -25.52
N VAL A 225 -5.24 -10.91 -25.52
CA VAL A 225 -4.50 -11.48 -24.38
C VAL A 225 -3.16 -12.05 -24.82
N GLY A 226 -3.17 -12.88 -25.87
CA GLY A 226 -2.03 -13.66 -26.33
C GLY A 226 -2.27 -15.16 -26.15
N LEU A 227 -1.19 -15.90 -25.92
CA LEU A 227 -1.24 -17.34 -25.72
C LEU A 227 -1.80 -17.67 -24.32
N VAL A 228 -2.90 -18.42 -24.27
CA VAL A 228 -3.51 -18.90 -23.03
C VAL A 228 -3.04 -20.33 -22.80
N VAL A 229 -2.29 -20.54 -21.72
CA VAL A 229 -1.73 -21.84 -21.36
C VAL A 229 -2.49 -22.45 -20.20
N TYR A 230 -3.20 -23.55 -20.45
CA TYR A 230 -3.89 -24.31 -19.41
C TYR A 230 -2.94 -25.25 -18.66
N ALA A 231 -2.90 -25.12 -17.34
CA ALA A 231 -2.02 -25.91 -16.49
C ALA A 231 -2.39 -27.40 -16.51
N GLY A 232 -1.37 -28.25 -16.66
CA GLY A 232 -1.52 -29.71 -16.57
C GLY A 232 -2.12 -30.39 -17.81
N VAL A 233 -2.38 -29.63 -18.87
CA VAL A 233 -2.95 -30.17 -20.10
C VAL A 233 -2.01 -29.89 -21.28
N PRO A 234 -1.69 -30.88 -22.13
CA PRO A 234 -1.94 -32.31 -21.91
C PRO A 234 -1.06 -32.89 -20.80
N ASP A 235 0.07 -32.24 -20.51
CA ASP A 235 0.91 -32.53 -19.35
C ASP A 235 1.53 -31.22 -18.83
N SER A 236 1.92 -31.23 -17.55
CA SER A 236 2.53 -30.06 -16.89
C SER A 236 3.81 -29.58 -17.60
N PRO A 237 4.78 -30.45 -17.95
CA PRO A 237 6.01 -30.05 -18.65
C PRO A 237 5.77 -29.31 -19.97
N THR A 238 4.82 -29.75 -20.78
CA THR A 238 4.49 -29.12 -22.07
C THR A 238 3.92 -27.73 -21.88
N GLY A 239 2.99 -27.56 -20.94
CA GLY A 239 2.42 -26.25 -20.61
C GLY A 239 3.48 -25.28 -20.08
N GLU A 240 4.30 -25.73 -19.14
CA GLU A 240 5.37 -24.91 -18.55
C GLU A 240 6.45 -24.54 -19.58
N ALA A 241 6.83 -25.47 -20.45
CA ALA A 241 7.76 -25.18 -21.54
C ALA A 241 7.21 -24.18 -22.55
N LEU A 242 5.90 -24.22 -22.85
CA LEU A 242 5.25 -23.20 -23.67
C LEU A 242 5.36 -21.81 -23.06
N VAL A 243 5.21 -21.69 -21.74
CA VAL A 243 5.36 -20.40 -21.05
C VAL A 243 6.81 -19.91 -21.15
N CYS A 244 7.80 -20.75 -20.86
CA CYS A 244 9.22 -20.38 -21.02
C CYS A 244 9.55 -19.88 -22.43
N LEU A 245 9.02 -20.56 -23.45
CA LEU A 245 9.20 -20.14 -24.84
C LEU A 245 8.50 -18.81 -25.10
N ALA A 246 7.25 -18.65 -24.65
CA ALA A 246 6.53 -17.40 -24.83
C ALA A 246 7.25 -16.22 -24.19
N GLU A 247 7.66 -16.35 -22.92
CA GLU A 247 8.39 -15.32 -22.18
C GLU A 247 9.72 -14.97 -22.86
N ALA A 248 10.53 -15.98 -23.23
CA ALA A 248 11.83 -15.75 -23.84
C ALA A 248 11.72 -15.06 -25.22
N PHE A 249 10.62 -15.27 -25.96
CA PHE A 249 10.38 -14.62 -27.25
C PHE A 249 9.46 -13.39 -27.18
N GLY A 250 9.10 -12.94 -25.98
CA GLY A 250 8.22 -11.77 -25.81
C GLY A 250 6.82 -11.97 -26.37
N VAL A 251 6.33 -13.21 -26.41
CA VAL A 251 4.95 -13.52 -26.79
C VAL A 251 4.04 -13.26 -25.58
N PRO A 252 3.01 -12.40 -25.71
CA PRO A 252 2.04 -12.20 -24.63
C PRO A 252 1.42 -13.54 -24.23
N CYS A 253 1.41 -13.85 -22.94
CA CYS A 253 1.05 -15.17 -22.43
C CYS A 253 0.37 -15.09 -21.06
N GLU A 254 -0.71 -15.84 -20.87
CA GLU A 254 -1.42 -15.98 -19.59
C GLU A 254 -1.52 -17.45 -19.18
N ARG A 255 -1.29 -17.73 -17.89
CA ARG A 255 -1.45 -19.06 -17.30
C ARG A 255 -2.85 -19.19 -16.74
N HIS A 256 -3.59 -20.20 -17.18
CA HIS A 256 -4.88 -20.57 -16.63
C HIS A 256 -4.74 -21.84 -15.80
N GLN A 257 -5.18 -21.78 -14.54
CA GLN A 257 -5.35 -22.99 -13.74
C GLN A 257 -6.46 -23.82 -14.38
N SER A 258 -6.22 -25.10 -14.62
CA SER A 258 -7.28 -25.99 -15.09
C SER A 258 -8.36 -26.07 -14.01
N VAL A 259 -9.58 -25.68 -14.38
CA VAL A 259 -10.75 -26.03 -13.58
C VAL A 259 -10.90 -27.54 -13.74
N SER A 260 -10.78 -28.28 -12.65
CA SER A 260 -11.13 -29.70 -12.62
C SER A 260 -12.56 -29.84 -13.13
N LEU A 261 -12.72 -30.35 -14.36
CA LEU A 261 -14.01 -30.78 -14.90
C LEU A 261 -14.38 -32.15 -14.32
#